data_AF-H6LIJ5-F1
#
_entry.id   AF-H6LIJ5-F1
#
_cell.length_a   1.000
_cell.length_b   1.000
_cell.length_c   1.000
_cell.angle_alpha   90.00
_cell.angle_beta   90.00
_cell.angle_gamma   90.00
#
_symmetry.space_group_name_H-M   'P 1'
#
loop_
_entity.id
_entity.type
_entity.pdbx_description
1 polymer ?
#
loop_
_entity_poly.entity_id
_entity_poly.type
_entity_poly.pdbx_seq_one_letter_code
_entity_poly.pdbx_strand_id
1 'polypeptide(L)'
;MKKNIRQSLVLLISLMLLAGILPGSAIAESSPSVSYCTHVQNVGWQEFVVDGEMSGTSGASLRLEGIKVKLDTQGDNLGITYQTHIQNIGWEADTVNGWKSNGKMSGTEGLGYRLEAIQIKLTGTDANQFDVYYQVHAQNMGWMGWAKNGESAGTAGYSYRLEGIHIVIVKKGENPPAGTIDQVLPFAERKSVSGNLFIQSNARDFTDNAMALGNVTINGDGAITLQAEALQGVYTSNVFNTSNFNKMVVSWSSDTPPGTLIQVEARVCENTTDSSENWSDWLSWGQWGTYISSTSGTGITDSPLAYLNVDTLVLKNDKTANKIQYRVILLSNTTGITPSIRLISAAFRNTFPGHEISKVYPDHPDLSNLAILNVPQLSQMVRDPAIADSICSPTSVAMILNYYGTSVTPETVAWGVYDNNAQEDFGNWSFNTAYAASLGYTAYVDYSTIDGLKREIAAGHPVAVAVAYKNSAGVNTNLPVVDGAPITSTYGHLIVVCGFSSENGSDYLIINDPAAANNAGVRVKYRLDQFSSAWAESGNIAYIIH
;
A
#
# COMPACT_ATOMS: atom_id res chain seq x y z
N MET A 1 19.25 99.07 33.06
CA MET A 1 20.17 98.95 34.21
C MET A 1 20.57 97.49 34.31
N LYS A 2 21.82 97.02 34.24
CA LYS A 2 23.17 97.58 34.21
C LYS A 2 24.00 96.63 33.31
N LYS A 3 24.69 97.15 32.29
CA LYS A 3 26.17 97.15 32.10
C LYS A 3 26.77 95.76 31.76
N ASN A 4 27.68 95.54 30.80
CA ASN A 4 28.57 96.39 30.00
C ASN A 4 29.35 95.45 29.01
N ILE A 5 29.56 95.76 27.71
CA ILE A 5 30.77 96.42 27.11
C ILE A 5 32.02 95.50 27.17
N ARG A 6 32.85 95.21 26.14
CA ARG A 6 33.12 95.66 24.74
C ARG A 6 34.26 94.77 24.15
N GLN A 7 34.35 94.67 22.81
CA GLN A 7 35.56 94.70 21.92
C GLN A 7 36.66 93.60 22.10
N SER A 8 37.34 93.00 21.10
CA SER A 8 37.82 93.43 19.78
C SER A 8 38.17 92.23 18.87
N LEU A 9 37.98 92.42 17.55
CA LEU A 9 38.90 92.15 16.42
C LEU A 9 39.99 91.06 16.56
N VAL A 10 40.02 90.07 15.65
CA VAL A 10 41.09 89.85 14.63
C VAL A 10 40.75 88.63 13.76
N LEU A 11 40.90 88.84 12.45
CA LEU A 11 40.84 87.92 11.33
C LEU A 11 41.95 86.85 11.43
N LEU A 12 41.68 85.57 11.16
CA LEU A 12 42.57 84.73 10.33
C LEU A 12 41.89 83.43 9.89
N ILE A 13 42.15 83.11 8.62
CA ILE A 13 41.59 82.04 7.79
C ILE A 13 42.11 80.67 8.24
N SER A 14 41.22 79.68 8.39
CA SER A 14 41.60 78.26 8.22
C SER A 14 40.38 77.44 7.77
N LEU A 15 40.45 77.09 6.49
CA LEU A 15 39.66 76.12 5.76
C LEU A 15 39.66 74.76 6.50
N MET A 16 38.51 74.27 6.93
CA MET A 16 38.32 72.84 7.25
C MET A 16 36.97 72.37 6.69
N LEU A 17 37.08 71.36 5.82
CA LEU A 17 36.02 70.68 5.11
C LEU A 17 34.89 70.23 6.03
N LEU A 18 33.66 70.60 5.68
CA LEU A 18 32.46 69.88 6.06
C LEU A 18 32.49 68.51 5.34
N ALA A 19 32.88 67.46 6.05
CA ALA A 19 32.61 66.09 5.62
C ALA A 19 31.13 65.81 5.91
N GLY A 20 30.30 65.83 4.86
CA GLY A 20 28.96 65.30 4.90
C GLY A 20 29.01 63.80 5.19
N ILE A 21 28.39 63.39 6.29
CA ILE A 21 28.07 61.99 6.54
C ILE A 21 26.95 61.64 5.56
N LEU A 22 27.30 61.02 4.44
CA LEU A 22 26.36 60.28 3.61
C LEU A 22 25.88 59.08 4.45
N PRO A 23 24.56 58.86 4.62
CA PRO A 23 24.09 57.58 5.14
C PRO A 23 24.55 56.51 4.15
N GLY A 24 25.30 55.52 4.66
CA GLY A 24 25.71 54.37 3.87
C GLY A 24 24.50 53.76 3.20
N SER A 25 24.57 53.63 1.88
CA SER A 25 23.63 52.83 1.10
C SER A 25 23.57 51.45 1.75
N ALA A 26 22.39 51.07 2.24
CA ALA A 26 22.11 49.67 2.52
C ALA A 26 22.31 48.91 1.21
N ILE A 27 23.36 48.10 1.14
CA ILE A 27 23.46 47.08 0.11
C ILE A 27 22.31 46.13 0.44
N ALA A 28 21.26 46.14 -0.37
CA ALA A 28 20.28 45.08 -0.35
C ALA A 28 21.06 43.79 -0.60
N GLU A 29 21.12 42.89 0.39
CA GLU A 29 21.55 41.51 0.16
C GLU A 29 20.65 40.96 -0.95
N SER A 30 21.20 40.83 -2.16
CA SER A 30 20.48 40.21 -3.26
C SER A 30 20.18 38.78 -2.85
N SER A 31 18.91 38.46 -2.65
CA SER A 31 18.53 37.06 -2.44
C SER A 31 18.92 36.28 -3.70
N PRO A 32 19.52 35.08 -3.55
CA PRO A 32 19.92 34.26 -4.69
C PRO A 32 18.68 33.95 -5.54
N SER A 33 18.81 34.15 -6.85
CA SER A 33 17.75 33.92 -7.83
C SER A 33 17.97 32.58 -8.54
N VAL A 34 16.88 31.88 -8.85
CA VAL A 34 16.90 30.64 -9.63
C VAL A 34 16.29 30.84 -11.01
N SER A 35 17.06 30.42 -12.02
CA SER A 35 16.66 30.37 -13.43
C SER A 35 16.43 28.93 -13.87
N TYR A 36 15.34 28.65 -14.58
CA TYR A 36 15.04 27.30 -15.08
C TYR A 36 14.27 27.29 -16.39
N CYS A 37 14.41 26.21 -17.15
CA CYS A 37 13.62 25.95 -18.35
C CYS A 37 13.34 24.45 -18.53
N THR A 38 12.25 24.14 -19.22
CA THR A 38 11.82 22.76 -19.53
C THR A 38 11.80 22.47 -21.02
N HIS A 39 12.06 21.21 -21.39
CA HIS A 39 11.83 20.67 -22.72
C HIS A 39 10.42 20.07 -22.80
N VAL A 40 9.56 20.64 -23.65
CA VAL A 40 8.16 20.26 -23.77
C VAL A 40 7.93 19.46 -25.05
N GLN A 41 7.17 18.36 -24.97
CA GLN A 41 6.79 17.55 -26.13
C GLN A 41 6.28 18.42 -27.29
N ASN A 42 6.79 18.15 -28.50
CA ASN A 42 6.43 18.83 -29.76
C ASN A 42 6.76 20.33 -29.81
N VAL A 43 7.32 20.92 -28.75
CA VAL A 43 7.70 22.33 -28.68
C VAL A 43 9.22 22.49 -28.60
N GLY A 44 9.87 21.64 -27.80
CA GLY A 44 11.31 21.71 -27.53
C GLY A 44 11.63 22.47 -26.25
N TRP A 45 12.87 22.94 -26.15
CA TRP A 45 13.32 23.80 -25.03
C TRP A 45 12.61 25.15 -25.06
N GLN A 46 12.02 25.53 -23.94
CA GLN A 46 11.51 26.87 -23.71
C GLN A 46 12.62 27.82 -23.20
N GLU A 47 12.33 29.12 -23.21
CA GLU A 47 13.17 30.14 -22.60
C GLU A 47 13.29 29.94 -21.07
N PHE A 48 14.39 30.46 -20.50
CA PHE A 48 14.56 30.48 -19.05
C PHE A 48 13.57 31.45 -18.42
N VAL A 49 12.87 30.96 -17.40
CA VAL A 49 12.07 31.76 -16.48
C VAL A 49 12.79 31.87 -15.14
N VAL A 50 12.36 32.82 -14.31
CA VAL A 50 13.03 33.18 -13.05
C VAL A 50 12.02 33.14 -11.91
N ASP A 51 12.44 32.63 -10.76
CA ASP A 51 11.76 32.74 -9.45
C ASP A 51 10.22 32.73 -9.48
N GLY A 52 9.63 31.53 -9.38
CA GLY A 52 8.18 31.36 -9.23
C GLY A 52 7.37 31.45 -10.52
N GLU A 53 7.97 31.94 -11.62
CA GLU A 53 7.34 31.94 -12.95
C GLU A 53 7.19 30.52 -13.51
N MET A 54 6.11 30.22 -14.21
CA MET A 54 5.87 28.86 -14.73
C MET A 54 6.80 28.52 -15.90
N SER A 55 7.49 27.38 -15.81
CA SER A 55 8.09 26.71 -16.98
C SER A 55 7.27 25.47 -17.35
N GLY A 56 7.02 25.25 -18.65
CA GLY A 56 6.18 24.17 -19.16
C GLY A 56 4.83 24.66 -19.70
N THR A 57 3.80 23.83 -19.50
CA THR A 57 2.40 24.08 -19.85
C THR A 57 1.48 23.59 -18.74
N SER A 58 0.23 24.05 -18.70
CA SER A 58 -0.79 23.55 -17.76
C SER A 58 -2.05 23.23 -18.54
N GLY A 59 -2.56 21.99 -18.45
CA GLY A 59 -3.81 21.60 -19.11
C GLY A 59 -3.74 21.43 -20.63
N ALA A 60 -2.57 21.67 -21.25
CA ALA A 60 -2.34 21.48 -22.68
C ALA A 60 -2.10 20.01 -23.08
N SER A 61 -2.02 19.11 -22.09
CA SER A 61 -1.72 17.69 -22.28
C SER A 61 -0.37 17.37 -22.95
N LEU A 62 0.62 18.25 -22.79
CA LEU A 62 1.99 18.05 -23.26
C LEU A 62 2.91 17.66 -22.11
N ARG A 63 3.73 16.63 -22.31
CA ARG A 63 4.69 16.18 -21.29
C ARG A 63 5.93 17.06 -21.26
N LEU A 64 6.49 17.24 -20.08
CA LEU A 64 7.90 17.60 -19.91
C LEU A 64 8.77 16.37 -20.21
N GLU A 65 9.89 16.58 -20.90
CA GLU A 65 10.87 15.54 -21.24
C GLU A 65 12.26 15.82 -20.63
N GLY A 66 12.52 17.07 -20.24
CA GLY A 66 13.76 17.48 -19.60
C GLY A 66 13.67 18.84 -18.91
N ILE A 67 14.63 19.11 -18.03
CA ILE A 67 14.75 20.37 -17.27
C ILE A 67 16.22 20.79 -17.10
N LYS A 68 16.45 22.11 -17.08
CA LYS A 68 17.71 22.73 -16.67
C LYS A 68 17.40 23.75 -15.58
N VAL A 69 18.15 23.72 -14.48
CA VAL A 69 18.00 24.65 -13.34
C VAL A 69 19.38 25.19 -12.97
N LYS A 70 19.51 26.50 -12.84
CA LYS A 70 20.76 27.18 -12.48
C LYS A 70 20.47 28.32 -11.51
N LEU A 71 21.47 28.69 -10.73
CA LEU A 71 21.42 29.90 -9.91
C LEU A 71 22.07 31.04 -10.68
N ASP A 72 21.48 32.23 -10.58
CA ASP A 72 22.00 33.45 -11.18
C ASP A 72 22.83 34.25 -10.15
N THR A 73 23.72 33.58 -9.42
CA THR A 73 24.57 34.20 -8.40
C THR A 73 26.01 34.42 -8.89
N GLN A 74 26.50 35.64 -8.70
CA GLN A 74 27.92 35.99 -8.73
C GLN A 74 28.40 36.21 -7.29
N GLY A 75 29.07 35.22 -6.68
CA GLY A 75 29.86 35.43 -5.47
C GLY A 75 29.55 34.53 -4.27
N ASP A 76 28.38 33.90 -4.22
CA ASP A 76 28.02 33.00 -3.12
C ASP A 76 28.49 31.57 -3.40
N ASN A 77 28.96 30.87 -2.35
CA ASN A 77 29.28 29.45 -2.45
C ASN A 77 27.98 28.64 -2.28
N LEU A 78 26.99 28.98 -3.10
CA LEU A 78 25.66 28.40 -3.18
C LEU A 78 25.48 27.77 -4.56
N GLY A 79 25.14 26.50 -4.59
CA GLY A 79 24.85 25.73 -5.80
C GLY A 79 23.46 25.11 -5.75
N ILE A 80 23.04 24.54 -6.89
CA ILE A 80 21.80 23.78 -6.97
C ILE A 80 22.05 22.42 -7.62
N THR A 81 21.43 21.39 -7.05
CA THR A 81 21.43 20.03 -7.60
C THR A 81 20.02 19.51 -7.73
N TYR A 82 19.77 18.74 -8.77
CA TYR A 82 18.43 18.22 -9.07
C TYR A 82 18.51 16.92 -9.86
N GLN A 83 17.43 16.16 -9.82
CA GLN A 83 17.23 14.96 -10.62
C GLN A 83 15.75 14.78 -10.95
N THR A 84 15.46 14.03 -11.99
CA THR A 84 14.08 13.69 -12.38
C THR A 84 13.84 12.18 -12.33
N HIS A 85 12.59 11.80 -12.11
CA HIS A 85 12.08 10.45 -12.37
C HIS A 85 11.59 10.39 -13.81
N ILE A 86 12.21 9.55 -14.64
CA ILE A 86 11.98 9.50 -16.08
C ILE A 86 11.29 8.19 -16.43
N GLN A 87 10.29 8.25 -17.32
CA GLN A 87 9.63 7.05 -17.85
C GLN A 87 10.65 5.99 -18.30
N ASN A 88 10.41 4.73 -17.90
CA ASN A 88 11.23 3.54 -18.20
C ASN A 88 12.67 3.57 -17.67
N ILE A 89 13.09 4.62 -16.97
CA ILE A 89 14.46 4.76 -16.42
C ILE A 89 14.41 4.83 -14.88
N GLY A 90 13.41 5.51 -14.31
CA GLY A 90 13.31 5.75 -12.87
C GLY A 90 14.04 7.03 -12.45
N TRP A 91 14.44 7.11 -11.18
CA TRP A 91 15.25 8.21 -10.65
C TRP A 91 16.67 8.16 -11.22
N GLU A 92 17.16 9.28 -11.75
CA GLU A 92 18.50 9.33 -12.34
C GLU A 92 19.63 8.97 -11.34
N ALA A 93 19.46 9.24 -10.04
CA ALA A 93 20.40 8.87 -8.99
C ALA A 93 20.69 7.37 -8.90
N ASP A 94 19.74 6.53 -9.29
CA ASP A 94 19.87 5.07 -9.29
C ASP A 94 20.54 4.53 -10.56
N THR A 95 20.94 5.44 -11.45
CA THR A 95 21.58 5.12 -12.74
C THR A 95 22.96 5.77 -12.84
N VAL A 96 23.68 5.46 -13.91
CA VAL A 96 24.95 6.13 -14.24
C VAL A 96 24.79 7.65 -14.51
N ASN A 97 23.56 8.13 -14.72
CA ASN A 97 23.30 9.54 -15.01
C ASN A 97 23.46 10.43 -13.77
N GLY A 98 23.05 9.96 -12.58
CA GLY A 98 23.20 10.67 -11.31
C GLY A 98 22.48 12.02 -11.24
N TRP A 99 22.67 12.71 -10.11
CA TRP A 99 22.20 14.08 -9.91
C TRP A 99 22.88 15.07 -10.86
N LYS A 100 22.12 16.06 -11.33
CA LYS A 100 22.59 17.17 -12.17
C LYS A 100 22.81 18.42 -11.35
N SER A 101 23.57 19.36 -11.90
CA SER A 101 23.90 20.62 -11.22
C SER A 101 23.97 21.76 -12.22
N ASN A 102 23.58 22.95 -11.78
CA ASN A 102 23.87 24.24 -12.42
C ASN A 102 23.76 24.23 -13.96
N GLY A 103 22.54 24.11 -14.47
CA GLY A 103 22.21 24.22 -15.89
C GLY A 103 22.42 22.95 -16.72
N LYS A 104 22.99 21.88 -16.14
CA LYS A 104 23.07 20.57 -16.80
C LYS A 104 21.68 19.97 -16.99
N MET A 105 21.43 19.37 -18.14
CA MET A 105 20.14 18.74 -18.39
C MET A 105 19.89 17.52 -17.46
N SER A 106 18.70 17.48 -16.87
CA SER A 106 18.06 16.29 -16.28
C SER A 106 16.89 15.88 -17.18
N GLY A 107 16.67 14.58 -17.39
CA GLY A 107 15.67 14.05 -18.33
C GLY A 107 16.27 13.42 -19.59
N THR A 108 15.48 13.36 -20.67
CA THR A 108 15.93 12.84 -21.97
C THR A 108 15.57 13.79 -23.11
N GLU A 109 16.41 13.83 -24.15
CA GLU A 109 16.17 14.62 -25.35
C GLU A 109 16.01 13.66 -26.54
N GLY A 110 14.95 13.85 -27.34
CA GLY A 110 14.70 13.04 -28.54
C GLY A 110 14.19 11.61 -28.31
N LEU A 111 14.11 11.13 -27.06
CA LEU A 111 13.57 9.80 -26.74
C LEU A 111 12.06 9.78 -26.48
N GLY A 112 11.45 10.95 -26.26
CA GLY A 112 10.02 11.05 -26.02
C GLY A 112 9.57 10.56 -24.65
N TYR A 113 10.48 10.38 -23.69
CA TYR A 113 10.13 9.94 -22.34
C TYR A 113 9.64 11.11 -21.49
N ARG A 114 8.50 10.92 -20.83
CA ARG A 114 7.96 11.90 -19.88
C ARG A 114 8.80 11.95 -18.60
N LEU A 115 8.88 13.13 -18.01
CA LEU A 115 9.20 13.29 -16.59
C LEU A 115 7.95 13.00 -15.76
N GLU A 116 8.12 12.31 -14.64
CA GLU A 116 7.03 11.98 -13.70
C GLU A 116 7.21 12.66 -12.35
N ALA A 117 8.45 12.93 -11.94
CA ALA A 117 8.76 13.59 -10.67
C ALA A 117 10.12 14.30 -10.72
N ILE A 118 10.39 15.16 -9.74
CA ILE A 118 11.63 15.92 -9.58
C ILE A 118 12.01 16.07 -8.11
N GLN A 119 13.32 16.13 -7.85
CA GLN A 119 13.89 16.55 -6.56
C GLN A 119 14.92 17.65 -6.80
N ILE A 120 14.93 18.68 -5.95
CA ILE A 120 15.83 19.83 -6.06
C ILE A 120 16.35 20.20 -4.67
N LYS A 121 17.66 20.36 -4.52
CA LYS A 121 18.28 20.81 -3.28
C LYS A 121 19.44 21.77 -3.52
N LEU A 122 19.60 22.71 -2.60
CA LEU A 122 20.73 23.62 -2.57
C LEU A 122 21.98 22.89 -2.08
N THR A 123 23.14 23.34 -2.55
CA THR A 123 24.47 22.83 -2.18
C THR A 123 25.42 23.99 -1.90
N GLY A 124 26.62 23.68 -1.39
CA GLY A 124 27.61 24.69 -1.02
C GLY A 124 27.46 25.17 0.43
N THR A 125 28.37 26.02 0.88
CA THR A 125 28.45 26.42 2.30
C THR A 125 27.30 27.33 2.74
N ASP A 126 26.67 28.02 1.79
CA ASP A 126 25.59 28.97 2.08
C ASP A 126 24.19 28.33 1.99
N ALA A 127 24.11 27.04 1.67
CA ALA A 127 22.84 26.32 1.55
C ALA A 127 22.01 26.28 2.85
N ASN A 128 22.65 26.49 4.01
CA ASN A 128 21.96 26.58 5.30
C ASN A 128 21.26 27.93 5.53
N GLN A 129 21.53 28.94 4.69
CA GLN A 129 20.94 30.28 4.78
C GLN A 129 19.64 30.42 3.97
N PHE A 130 19.33 29.44 3.12
CA PHE A 130 18.21 29.48 2.18
C PHE A 130 17.42 28.17 2.16
N ASP A 131 16.18 28.26 1.68
CA ASP A 131 15.35 27.12 1.32
C ASP A 131 14.98 27.21 -0.17
N VAL A 132 15.01 26.07 -0.86
CA VAL A 132 14.47 25.96 -2.23
C VAL A 132 13.11 25.27 -2.16
N TYR A 133 12.12 25.89 -2.76
CA TYR A 133 10.77 25.36 -2.92
C TYR A 133 10.47 25.12 -4.40
N TYR A 134 9.76 24.04 -4.69
CA TYR A 134 9.32 23.73 -6.04
C TYR A 134 7.97 23.03 -6.03
N GLN A 135 7.18 23.31 -7.06
CA GLN A 135 5.82 22.82 -7.24
C GLN A 135 5.66 22.34 -8.67
N VAL A 136 4.99 21.22 -8.88
CA VAL A 136 4.76 20.67 -10.23
C VAL A 136 3.27 20.51 -10.52
N HIS A 137 2.91 20.68 -11.79
CA HIS A 137 1.62 20.31 -12.33
C HIS A 137 1.72 18.91 -12.95
N ALA A 138 0.99 17.94 -12.40
CA ALA A 138 0.99 16.56 -12.88
C ALA A 138 -0.36 16.21 -13.53
N GLN A 139 -0.31 15.45 -14.63
CA GLN A 139 -1.50 14.94 -15.31
C GLN A 139 -2.46 14.28 -14.31
N ASN A 140 -3.77 14.56 -14.44
CA ASN A 140 -4.87 14.04 -13.60
C ASN A 140 -4.81 14.43 -12.10
N MET A 141 -3.74 15.05 -11.62
CA MET A 141 -3.59 15.48 -10.22
C MET A 141 -3.70 17.00 -10.07
N GLY A 142 -3.33 17.77 -11.11
CA GLY A 142 -3.28 19.23 -11.06
C GLY A 142 -1.98 19.74 -10.42
N TRP A 143 -2.03 20.92 -9.82
CA TRP A 143 -0.92 21.49 -9.06
C TRP A 143 -0.76 20.80 -7.71
N MET A 144 0.37 20.13 -7.51
CA MET A 144 0.67 19.44 -6.25
C MET A 144 1.15 20.41 -5.17
N GLY A 145 1.33 19.93 -3.93
CA GLY A 145 1.90 20.73 -2.84
C GLY A 145 3.33 21.19 -3.16
N TRP A 146 3.82 22.17 -2.40
CA TRP A 146 5.22 22.61 -2.51
C TRP A 146 6.15 21.59 -1.82
N ALA A 147 7.12 21.07 -2.57
CA ALA A 147 8.25 20.33 -2.01
C ALA A 147 9.37 21.29 -1.61
N LYS A 148 10.17 20.91 -0.61
CA LYS A 148 11.28 21.70 -0.09
C LYS A 148 12.57 20.89 0.01
N ASN A 149 13.71 21.49 -0.35
CA ASN A 149 15.07 21.01 -0.03
C ASN A 149 15.32 19.50 -0.24
N GLY A 150 15.00 18.98 -1.41
CA GLY A 150 15.25 17.58 -1.78
C GLY A 150 14.09 16.64 -1.54
N GLU A 151 12.98 17.12 -0.94
CA GLU A 151 11.71 16.40 -0.94
C GLU A 151 11.25 16.07 -2.37
N SER A 152 10.59 14.95 -2.61
CA SER A 152 10.07 14.66 -3.95
C SER A 152 8.92 15.59 -4.32
N ALA A 153 8.78 15.90 -5.61
CA ALA A 153 7.59 16.54 -6.19
C ALA A 153 7.13 15.78 -7.43
N GLY A 154 5.83 15.49 -7.57
CA GLY A 154 5.25 14.79 -8.73
C GLY A 154 4.65 13.41 -8.44
N THR A 155 4.61 12.55 -9.45
CA THR A 155 3.83 11.31 -9.47
C THR A 155 4.65 10.12 -9.99
N ALA A 156 5.73 9.73 -9.29
CA ALA A 156 6.61 8.66 -9.74
C ALA A 156 5.86 7.33 -9.87
N GLY A 157 6.06 6.60 -10.98
CA GLY A 157 5.43 5.29 -11.21
C GLY A 157 3.96 5.32 -11.62
N TYR A 158 3.30 6.48 -11.58
CA TYR A 158 1.91 6.63 -12.00
C TYR A 158 1.72 6.66 -13.51
N SER A 159 2.80 6.81 -14.27
CA SER A 159 2.75 7.14 -15.70
C SER A 159 2.11 8.49 -16.03
N TYR A 160 1.90 9.35 -15.03
CA TYR A 160 1.40 10.70 -15.23
C TYR A 160 2.58 11.61 -15.55
N ARG A 161 2.46 12.33 -16.68
CA ARG A 161 3.46 13.31 -17.09
C ARG A 161 3.41 14.53 -16.18
N LEU A 162 4.58 15.10 -15.88
CA LEU A 162 4.66 16.50 -15.50
C LEU A 162 4.34 17.36 -16.71
N GLU A 163 3.61 18.45 -16.50
CA GLU A 163 3.27 19.42 -17.55
C GLU A 163 3.93 20.77 -17.29
N GLY A 164 4.10 21.18 -16.02
CA GLY A 164 4.70 22.46 -15.65
C GLY A 164 5.35 22.45 -14.26
N ILE A 165 6.17 23.47 -13.97
CA ILE A 165 6.93 23.61 -12.73
C ILE A 165 7.13 25.08 -12.32
N HIS A 166 7.07 25.33 -11.01
CA HIS A 166 7.55 26.54 -10.33
C HIS A 166 8.75 26.21 -9.44
N ILE A 167 9.74 27.09 -9.37
CA ILE A 167 10.89 26.98 -8.46
C ILE A 167 11.20 28.36 -7.88
N VAL A 168 11.42 28.44 -6.56
CA VAL A 168 11.78 29.69 -5.88
C VAL A 168 12.79 29.41 -4.78
N ILE A 169 13.65 30.39 -4.50
CA ILE A 169 14.54 30.38 -3.34
C ILE A 169 14.12 31.49 -2.38
N VAL A 170 14.04 31.15 -1.11
CA VAL A 170 13.68 32.07 -0.02
C VAL A 170 14.70 31.98 1.10
N LYS A 171 14.70 32.95 2.03
CA LYS A 171 15.57 32.84 3.21
C LYS A 171 15.13 31.65 4.06
N LYS A 172 16.08 31.09 4.81
CA LYS A 172 15.82 29.93 5.65
C LYS A 172 14.62 30.15 6.57
N GLY A 173 13.65 29.24 6.50
CA GLY A 173 12.45 29.25 7.34
C GLY A 173 11.30 30.13 6.83
N GLU A 174 11.45 30.80 5.69
CA GLU A 174 10.34 31.51 5.05
C GLU A 174 9.42 30.54 4.29
N ASN A 175 8.16 30.94 4.10
CA ASN A 175 7.16 30.15 3.39
C ASN A 175 7.28 30.33 1.86
N PRO A 176 6.88 29.33 1.06
CA PRO A 176 6.77 29.52 -0.39
C PRO A 176 5.66 30.52 -0.72
N PRO A 177 5.65 31.08 -1.94
CA PRO A 177 4.55 31.89 -2.44
C PRO A 177 3.20 31.18 -2.32
N ALA A 178 2.15 31.94 -2.01
CA ALA A 178 0.79 31.42 -2.10
C ALA A 178 0.45 31.16 -3.58
N GLY A 179 -0.16 30.01 -3.87
CA GLY A 179 -0.51 29.60 -5.23
C GLY A 179 -1.62 28.54 -5.24
N THR A 180 -1.99 28.11 -6.45
CA THR A 180 -2.97 27.03 -6.64
C THR A 180 -2.38 25.71 -6.14
N ILE A 181 -3.10 25.02 -5.25
CA ILE A 181 -2.73 23.70 -4.72
C ILE A 181 -3.98 22.81 -4.82
N ASP A 182 -4.00 21.94 -5.83
CA ASP A 182 -5.08 20.96 -6.03
C ASP A 182 -4.87 19.72 -5.16
N GLN A 183 -3.61 19.35 -4.88
CA GLN A 183 -3.22 18.27 -3.96
C GLN A 183 -2.34 18.81 -2.84
N VAL A 184 -2.71 18.57 -1.57
CA VAL A 184 -1.94 19.07 -0.42
C VAL A 184 -0.53 18.47 -0.35
N LEU A 185 -0.38 17.20 -0.73
CA LEU A 185 0.92 16.52 -0.74
C LEU A 185 1.72 16.90 -2.00
N PRO A 186 3.04 17.14 -1.88
CA PRO A 186 3.88 17.48 -3.03
C PRO A 186 4.17 16.29 -3.95
N PHE A 187 4.04 15.05 -3.43
CA PHE A 187 4.47 13.85 -4.13
C PHE A 187 3.59 12.64 -3.85
N ALA A 188 3.41 11.83 -4.88
CA ALA A 188 2.83 10.50 -4.81
C ALA A 188 3.70 9.50 -5.60
N GLU A 189 3.95 8.33 -5.04
CA GLU A 189 4.69 7.26 -5.73
C GLU A 189 3.83 6.01 -5.86
N ARG A 190 3.71 5.46 -7.06
CA ARG A 190 3.06 4.17 -7.28
C ARG A 190 4.05 3.05 -7.02
N LYS A 191 3.95 2.42 -5.86
CA LYS A 191 4.82 1.30 -5.47
C LYS A 191 4.40 0.00 -6.14
N SER A 192 5.33 -0.94 -6.23
CA SER A 192 5.07 -2.29 -6.74
C SER A 192 5.00 -3.29 -5.60
N VAL A 193 4.00 -4.15 -5.63
CA VAL A 193 3.90 -5.33 -4.76
C VAL A 193 4.71 -6.46 -5.37
N SER A 194 5.69 -6.98 -4.62
CA SER A 194 6.45 -8.16 -5.03
C SER A 194 5.61 -9.43 -4.85
N GLY A 195 5.62 -10.31 -5.85
CA GLY A 195 4.94 -11.59 -5.78
C GLY A 195 3.41 -11.46 -5.80
N ASN A 196 2.74 -12.29 -5.00
CA ASN A 196 1.30 -12.47 -5.01
C ASN A 196 0.61 -12.13 -3.68
N LEU A 197 1.30 -11.43 -2.78
CA LEU A 197 0.77 -11.03 -1.48
C LEU A 197 1.17 -9.59 -1.19
N PHE A 198 0.16 -8.77 -0.93
CA PHE A 198 0.28 -7.40 -0.44
C PHE A 198 -0.05 -7.36 1.04
N ILE A 199 0.76 -6.69 1.86
CA ILE A 199 0.49 -6.43 3.28
C ILE A 199 0.92 -5.01 3.63
N GLN A 200 0.04 -4.26 4.30
CA GLN A 200 0.38 -3.08 5.10
C GLN A 200 0.00 -3.35 6.55
N SER A 201 0.93 -3.14 7.47
CA SER A 201 0.79 -3.59 8.86
C SER A 201 1.35 -2.63 9.92
N ASN A 202 1.92 -1.49 9.52
CA ASN A 202 2.53 -0.55 10.45
C ASN A 202 2.26 0.91 10.05
N ALA A 203 2.56 1.84 10.98
CA ALA A 203 2.30 3.27 10.78
C ALA A 203 2.96 3.84 9.52
N ARG A 204 4.18 3.39 9.21
CA ARG A 204 4.92 3.84 8.03
C ARG A 204 4.27 3.31 6.76
N ASP A 205 3.84 2.04 6.73
CA ASP A 205 3.13 1.48 5.59
C ASP A 205 1.89 2.30 5.25
N PHE A 206 1.06 2.63 6.24
CA PHE A 206 -0.15 3.42 5.99
C PHE A 206 0.16 4.89 5.69
N THR A 207 1.15 5.49 6.34
CA THR A 207 1.48 6.92 6.14
C THR A 207 2.11 7.14 4.76
N ASP A 208 3.13 6.36 4.41
CA ASP A 208 3.86 6.50 3.15
C ASP A 208 3.03 6.11 1.93
N ASN A 209 1.91 5.42 2.16
CA ASN A 209 1.02 4.96 1.11
C ASN A 209 -0.40 5.53 1.22
N ALA A 210 -0.62 6.60 1.97
CA ALA A 210 -1.90 7.31 1.98
C ALA A 210 -2.02 8.18 0.72
N MET A 211 -3.09 8.02 -0.05
CA MET A 211 -3.47 9.00 -1.08
C MET A 211 -4.37 10.09 -0.49
N ALA A 212 -5.28 9.71 0.42
CA ALA A 212 -6.18 10.65 1.08
C ALA A 212 -6.61 10.14 2.45
N LEU A 213 -6.75 11.07 3.40
CA LEU A 213 -7.27 10.85 4.75
C LEU A 213 -8.51 11.73 4.95
N GLY A 214 -9.70 11.14 4.91
CA GLY A 214 -10.95 11.83 5.21
C GLY A 214 -11.43 11.50 6.62
N ASN A 215 -11.36 12.46 7.56
CA ASN A 215 -11.79 12.28 8.96
C ASN A 215 -11.16 11.08 9.71
N VAL A 216 -9.98 10.64 9.26
CA VAL A 216 -9.19 9.60 9.93
C VAL A 216 -7.82 10.14 10.31
N THR A 217 -7.15 9.44 11.23
CA THR A 217 -5.77 9.68 11.63
C THR A 217 -5.03 8.34 11.69
N ILE A 218 -3.74 8.36 11.33
CA ILE A 218 -2.82 7.24 11.51
C ILE A 218 -2.06 7.49 12.80
N ASN A 219 -2.24 6.62 13.78
CA ASN A 219 -1.62 6.74 15.10
C ASN A 219 -0.18 6.21 15.08
N GLY A 220 0.62 6.59 16.09
CA GLY A 220 2.02 6.16 16.19
C GLY A 220 2.22 4.64 16.33
N ASP A 221 1.18 3.92 16.78
CA ASP A 221 1.14 2.45 16.84
C ASP A 221 0.75 1.81 15.49
N GLY A 222 0.47 2.61 14.47
CA GLY A 222 0.06 2.18 13.14
C GLY A 222 -1.42 1.97 12.95
N ALA A 223 -2.24 2.25 13.97
CA ALA A 223 -3.68 2.13 13.84
C ALA A 223 -4.28 3.29 13.04
N ILE A 224 -5.13 2.99 12.06
CA ILE A 224 -6.02 3.97 11.44
C ILE A 224 -7.27 4.07 12.33
N THR A 225 -7.61 5.28 12.78
CA THR A 225 -8.81 5.56 13.60
C THR A 225 -9.56 6.79 13.11
N LEU A 226 -10.80 6.96 13.56
CA LEU A 226 -11.57 8.20 13.38
C LEU A 226 -10.91 9.37 14.12
N GLN A 227 -11.03 10.58 13.56
CA GLN A 227 -10.74 11.81 14.30
C GLN A 227 -11.79 12.02 15.41
N ALA A 228 -11.44 12.76 16.47
CA ALA A 228 -12.19 12.78 17.74
C ALA A 228 -13.71 13.00 17.61
N GLU A 229 -14.15 13.89 16.72
CA GLU A 229 -15.57 14.24 16.51
C GLU A 229 -16.21 13.55 15.31
N ALA A 230 -15.46 12.69 14.61
CA ALA A 230 -15.95 12.01 13.43
C ALA A 230 -16.73 10.74 13.79
N LEU A 231 -17.90 10.58 13.16
CA LEU A 231 -18.68 9.33 13.18
C LEU A 231 -18.41 8.45 11.95
N GLN A 232 -17.79 9.04 10.93
CA GLN A 232 -17.36 8.34 9.72
C GLN A 232 -16.04 8.92 9.22
N GLY A 233 -15.18 8.05 8.73
CA GLY A 233 -13.93 8.42 8.09
C GLY A 233 -13.50 7.39 7.04
N VAL A 234 -12.63 7.83 6.13
CA VAL A 234 -12.12 7.01 5.03
C VAL A 234 -10.63 7.21 4.92
N TYR A 235 -9.89 6.10 5.00
CA TYR A 235 -8.51 6.02 4.54
C TYR A 235 -8.53 5.53 3.09
N THR A 236 -7.87 6.22 2.17
CA THR A 236 -7.67 5.76 0.79
C THR A 236 -6.20 5.57 0.51
N SER A 237 -5.81 4.37 0.09
CA SER A 237 -4.43 4.05 -0.25
C SER A 237 -4.00 4.73 -1.55
N ASN A 238 -2.69 4.84 -1.72
CA ASN A 238 -2.03 5.04 -2.99
C ASN A 238 -2.34 3.84 -3.93
N VAL A 239 -2.13 4.02 -5.22
CA VAL A 239 -2.21 2.91 -6.19
C VAL A 239 -0.97 2.04 -6.05
N PHE A 240 -1.14 0.73 -6.19
CA PHE A 240 -0.03 -0.22 -6.25
C PHE A 240 -0.02 -0.95 -7.58
N ASN A 241 1.14 -1.09 -8.20
CA ASN A 241 1.37 -2.07 -9.26
C ASN A 241 1.47 -3.46 -8.63
N THR A 242 0.99 -4.47 -9.34
CA THR A 242 1.05 -5.88 -8.92
C THR A 242 1.51 -6.74 -10.10
N SER A 243 1.87 -7.98 -9.82
CA SER A 243 1.86 -9.01 -10.86
C SER A 243 0.44 -9.18 -11.43
N ASN A 244 0.31 -9.65 -12.66
CA ASN A 244 -1.00 -9.88 -13.28
C ASN A 244 -1.80 -10.89 -12.45
N PHE A 245 -3.08 -10.60 -12.21
CA PHE A 245 -4.00 -11.49 -11.49
C PHE A 245 -5.41 -11.42 -12.08
N ASN A 246 -6.21 -12.47 -11.88
CA ASN A 246 -7.63 -12.49 -12.22
C ASN A 246 -8.53 -12.83 -11.02
N LYS A 247 -7.94 -13.17 -9.87
CA LYS A 247 -8.63 -13.31 -8.58
C LYS A 247 -7.87 -12.60 -7.47
N MET A 248 -8.60 -12.00 -6.53
CA MET A 248 -8.04 -11.34 -5.36
C MET A 248 -8.93 -11.55 -4.13
N VAL A 249 -8.32 -11.83 -2.98
CA VAL A 249 -9.00 -11.87 -1.68
C VAL A 249 -8.33 -10.84 -0.77
N VAL A 250 -9.13 -9.99 -0.13
CA VAL A 250 -8.64 -8.98 0.82
C VAL A 250 -8.83 -9.49 2.24
N SER A 251 -7.89 -9.21 3.14
CA SER A 251 -8.03 -9.50 4.57
C SER A 251 -7.63 -8.30 5.40
N TRP A 252 -8.06 -8.26 6.66
CA TRP A 252 -7.79 -7.13 7.54
C TRP A 252 -7.66 -7.55 9.00
N SER A 253 -6.94 -6.72 9.77
CA SER A 253 -6.98 -6.74 11.24
C SER A 253 -7.67 -5.48 11.73
N SER A 254 -8.70 -5.68 12.56
CA SER A 254 -9.51 -4.59 13.08
C SER A 254 -10.02 -4.83 14.49
N ASP A 255 -9.98 -3.79 15.33
CA ASP A 255 -10.75 -3.74 16.57
C ASP A 255 -12.03 -2.95 16.30
N THR A 256 -13.18 -3.54 16.61
CA THR A 256 -14.51 -2.93 16.40
C THR A 256 -15.29 -2.92 17.72
N PRO A 257 -15.05 -1.94 18.61
CA PRO A 257 -15.84 -1.79 19.83
C PRO A 257 -17.35 -1.72 19.55
N PRO A 258 -18.22 -2.01 20.54
CA PRO A 258 -19.67 -1.92 20.37
C PRO A 258 -20.10 -0.58 19.77
N GLY A 259 -20.99 -0.62 18.78
CA GLY A 259 -21.46 0.57 18.06
C GLY A 259 -20.55 1.03 16.92
N THR A 260 -19.50 0.27 16.60
CA THR A 260 -18.59 0.54 15.47
C THR A 260 -18.56 -0.60 14.47
N LEU A 261 -18.20 -0.28 13.23
CA LEU A 261 -17.95 -1.25 12.17
C LEU A 261 -16.94 -0.68 11.16
N ILE A 262 -16.42 -1.55 10.30
CA ILE A 262 -15.63 -1.14 9.14
C ILE A 262 -16.25 -1.68 7.85
N GLN A 263 -15.89 -1.06 6.73
CA GLN A 263 -16.10 -1.60 5.39
C GLN A 263 -14.81 -1.45 4.59
N VAL A 264 -14.38 -2.53 3.95
CA VAL A 264 -13.18 -2.54 3.11
C VAL A 264 -13.62 -2.60 1.65
N GLU A 265 -13.07 -1.69 0.85
CA GLU A 265 -13.32 -1.64 -0.58
C GLU A 265 -12.02 -1.60 -1.36
N ALA A 266 -12.03 -2.19 -2.55
CA ALA A 266 -10.91 -2.12 -3.47
C ALA A 266 -11.38 -1.95 -4.91
N ARG A 267 -10.54 -1.35 -5.73
CA ARG A 267 -10.69 -1.32 -7.18
C ARG A 267 -9.43 -1.83 -7.85
N VAL A 268 -9.60 -2.38 -9.05
CA VAL A 268 -8.52 -2.99 -9.82
C VAL A 268 -8.44 -2.32 -11.20
N CYS A 269 -7.23 -2.15 -11.72
CA CYS A 269 -7.03 -1.63 -13.08
C CYS A 269 -6.77 -2.79 -14.02
N GLU A 270 -7.51 -2.84 -15.13
CA GLU A 270 -7.28 -3.80 -16.19
C GLU A 270 -5.83 -3.70 -16.70
N ASN A 271 -5.20 -4.85 -16.89
CA ASN A 271 -3.91 -4.95 -17.54
C ASN A 271 -4.10 -4.83 -19.06
N THR A 272 -4.01 -3.60 -19.58
CA THR A 272 -4.13 -3.32 -21.01
C THR A 272 -2.83 -2.72 -21.56
N THR A 273 -2.67 -2.78 -22.88
CA THR A 273 -1.61 -2.06 -23.60
C THR A 273 -1.98 -0.60 -23.90
N ASP A 274 -3.20 -0.18 -23.55
CA ASP A 274 -3.62 1.22 -23.71
C ASP A 274 -3.02 2.06 -22.57
N SER A 275 -2.58 3.26 -22.93
CA SER A 275 -2.15 4.27 -21.96
C SER A 275 -3.28 4.77 -21.04
N SER A 276 -4.55 4.56 -21.41
CA SER A 276 -5.69 4.90 -20.56
C SER A 276 -5.94 3.81 -19.51
N GLU A 277 -5.97 4.21 -18.23
CA GLU A 277 -6.23 3.27 -17.14
C GLU A 277 -7.72 2.96 -17.05
N ASN A 278 -8.10 1.71 -17.32
CA ASN A 278 -9.46 1.22 -17.14
C ASN A 278 -9.63 0.60 -15.74
N TRP A 279 -10.26 1.34 -14.84
CA TRP A 279 -10.50 0.92 -13.46
C TRP A 279 -11.89 0.30 -13.28
N SER A 280 -12.00 -0.71 -12.41
CA SER A 280 -13.30 -1.13 -11.88
C SER A 280 -13.90 -0.03 -10.98
N ASP A 281 -15.19 -0.17 -10.68
CA ASP A 281 -15.78 0.51 -9.53
C ASP A 281 -15.07 0.10 -8.22
N TRP A 282 -15.33 0.84 -7.15
CA TRP A 282 -14.94 0.45 -5.80
C TRP A 282 -15.81 -0.71 -5.34
N LEU A 283 -15.25 -1.92 -5.39
CA LEU A 283 -15.92 -3.14 -5.01
C LEU A 283 -15.75 -3.41 -3.51
N SER A 284 -16.83 -3.81 -2.85
CA SER A 284 -16.91 -3.92 -1.39
C SER A 284 -16.89 -5.37 -0.90
N TRP A 285 -16.09 -5.60 0.15
CA TRP A 285 -16.03 -6.87 0.89
C TRP A 285 -17.13 -7.01 1.96
N GLY A 286 -17.97 -5.99 2.12
CA GLY A 286 -19.02 -6.00 3.11
C GLY A 286 -18.75 -5.16 4.35
N GLN A 287 -19.68 -5.26 5.30
CA GLN A 287 -19.56 -4.66 6.62
C GLN A 287 -19.08 -5.69 7.64
N TRP A 288 -18.09 -5.31 8.42
CA TRP A 288 -17.48 -6.14 9.44
C TRP A 288 -17.47 -5.45 10.80
N GLY A 289 -17.85 -6.20 11.84
CA GLY A 289 -17.63 -5.84 13.23
C GLY A 289 -18.05 -6.95 14.18
N THR A 290 -17.41 -7.02 15.35
CA THR A 290 -17.60 -8.12 16.30
C THR A 290 -18.89 -8.03 17.12
N TYR A 291 -19.61 -6.91 17.04
CA TYR A 291 -20.89 -6.67 17.72
C TYR A 291 -22.05 -6.35 16.76
N ILE A 292 -21.87 -6.65 15.47
CA ILE A 292 -22.90 -6.47 14.44
C ILE A 292 -23.13 -7.78 13.68
N SER A 293 -24.23 -7.85 12.95
CA SER A 293 -24.42 -8.87 11.92
C SER A 293 -23.54 -8.55 10.72
N SER A 294 -22.30 -9.06 10.73
CA SER A 294 -21.36 -8.89 9.62
C SER A 294 -21.95 -9.50 8.34
N THR A 295 -21.77 -8.81 7.21
CA THR A 295 -22.45 -9.14 5.97
C THR A 295 -21.58 -8.78 4.77
N SER A 296 -21.28 -9.74 3.90
CA SER A 296 -20.76 -9.44 2.56
C SER A 296 -21.86 -8.84 1.69
N GLY A 297 -21.54 -8.51 0.43
CA GLY A 297 -22.55 -8.08 -0.54
C GLY A 297 -23.11 -6.67 -0.35
N THR A 298 -22.70 -5.93 0.69
CA THR A 298 -23.10 -4.54 0.88
C THR A 298 -22.22 -3.60 0.06
N GLY A 299 -22.81 -2.57 -0.55
CA GLY A 299 -22.09 -1.66 -1.46
C GLY A 299 -22.11 -2.17 -2.91
N ILE A 300 -21.11 -1.80 -3.70
CA ILE A 300 -20.98 -2.29 -5.08
C ILE A 300 -20.23 -3.62 -5.05
N THR A 301 -20.82 -4.68 -5.59
CA THR A 301 -20.18 -5.99 -5.73
C THR A 301 -20.10 -6.46 -7.18
N ASP A 302 -20.68 -5.72 -8.11
CA ASP A 302 -20.62 -6.02 -9.54
C ASP A 302 -20.33 -4.74 -10.32
N SER A 303 -19.25 -4.79 -11.12
CA SER A 303 -18.81 -3.72 -12.02
C SER A 303 -18.60 -4.27 -13.43
N PRO A 304 -18.46 -3.42 -14.46
CA PRO A 304 -18.15 -3.90 -15.82
C PRO A 304 -16.87 -4.74 -15.93
N LEU A 305 -15.84 -4.45 -15.12
CA LEU A 305 -14.53 -5.12 -15.19
C LEU A 305 -14.42 -6.36 -14.28
N ALA A 306 -14.98 -6.29 -13.08
CA ALA A 306 -14.85 -7.32 -12.05
C ALA A 306 -16.10 -7.41 -11.16
N TYR A 307 -16.26 -8.52 -10.45
CA TYR A 307 -17.33 -8.72 -9.46
C TYR A 307 -16.79 -9.46 -8.23
N LEU A 308 -17.52 -9.42 -7.11
CA LEU A 308 -17.25 -10.18 -5.89
C LEU A 308 -18.06 -11.46 -5.91
N ASN A 309 -17.37 -12.59 -5.90
CA ASN A 309 -17.95 -13.87 -5.55
C ASN A 309 -17.81 -14.07 -4.04
N VAL A 310 -18.81 -13.58 -3.28
CA VAL A 310 -18.82 -13.45 -1.81
C VAL A 310 -17.71 -12.53 -1.30
N ASP A 311 -16.47 -13.02 -1.29
CA ASP A 311 -15.28 -12.37 -0.74
C ASP A 311 -14.06 -12.47 -1.67
N THR A 312 -14.25 -13.05 -2.86
CA THR A 312 -13.21 -13.18 -3.88
C THR A 312 -13.57 -12.29 -5.04
N LEU A 313 -12.76 -11.25 -5.28
CA LEU A 313 -12.88 -10.45 -6.49
C LEU A 313 -12.43 -11.29 -7.69
N VAL A 314 -13.26 -11.33 -8.73
CA VAL A 314 -13.02 -12.08 -9.97
C VAL A 314 -13.11 -11.14 -11.17
N LEU A 315 -12.08 -11.15 -12.01
CA LEU A 315 -12.07 -10.42 -13.28
C LEU A 315 -12.96 -11.12 -14.31
N LYS A 316 -13.74 -10.33 -15.07
CA LYS A 316 -14.64 -10.83 -16.11
C LYS A 316 -13.91 -11.07 -17.43
N ASN A 317 -14.50 -11.90 -18.29
CA ASN A 317 -14.13 -12.07 -19.70
C ASN A 317 -12.64 -12.41 -19.92
N ASP A 318 -12.11 -13.31 -19.08
CA ASP A 318 -10.71 -13.75 -19.12
C ASP A 318 -9.67 -12.62 -19.06
N LYS A 319 -10.03 -11.49 -18.42
CA LYS A 319 -9.13 -10.37 -18.21
C LYS A 319 -8.21 -10.60 -17.00
N THR A 320 -7.10 -9.86 -16.98
CA THR A 320 -6.27 -9.68 -15.78
C THR A 320 -6.23 -8.22 -15.36
N ALA A 321 -5.93 -7.99 -14.10
CA ALA A 321 -5.53 -6.70 -13.55
C ALA A 321 -4.07 -6.73 -13.12
N ASN A 322 -3.42 -5.56 -13.11
CA ASN A 322 -2.03 -5.41 -12.67
C ASN A 322 -1.84 -4.20 -11.74
N LYS A 323 -2.93 -3.59 -11.28
CA LYS A 323 -2.90 -2.55 -10.27
C LYS A 323 -4.08 -2.69 -9.33
N ILE A 324 -3.88 -2.28 -8.09
CA ILE A 324 -4.91 -2.19 -7.09
C ILE A 324 -4.90 -0.84 -6.39
N GLN A 325 -6.05 -0.48 -5.84
CA GLN A 325 -6.18 0.56 -4.84
C GLN A 325 -7.24 0.12 -3.85
N TYR A 326 -7.02 0.36 -2.55
CA TYR A 326 -7.99 0.03 -1.53
C TYR A 326 -8.36 1.27 -0.71
N ARG A 327 -9.52 1.21 -0.08
CA ARG A 327 -9.93 2.17 0.94
C ARG A 327 -10.64 1.45 2.07
N VAL A 328 -10.51 1.99 3.27
CA VAL A 328 -11.17 1.48 4.46
C VAL A 328 -12.04 2.57 5.04
N ILE A 329 -13.31 2.24 5.22
CA ILE A 329 -14.35 3.12 5.73
C ILE A 329 -14.58 2.72 7.19
N LEU A 330 -14.36 3.67 8.10
CA LEU A 330 -14.57 3.50 9.53
C LEU A 330 -15.90 4.17 9.90
N LEU A 331 -16.73 3.47 10.66
CA LEU A 331 -18.05 3.92 11.05
C LEU A 331 -18.24 3.73 12.56
N SER A 332 -18.81 4.75 13.20
CA SER A 332 -19.21 4.73 14.61
C SER A 332 -20.55 5.42 14.78
N ASN A 333 -21.36 4.93 15.72
CA ASN A 333 -22.60 5.61 16.12
C ASN A 333 -22.40 6.57 17.31
N THR A 334 -21.19 6.63 17.89
CA THR A 334 -20.87 7.41 19.09
C THR A 334 -19.52 8.10 18.95
N THR A 335 -19.47 9.42 19.13
CA THR A 335 -18.19 10.18 19.09
C THR A 335 -17.23 9.70 20.17
N GLY A 336 -15.93 9.75 19.89
CA GLY A 336 -14.89 9.24 20.80
C GLY A 336 -14.77 7.71 20.91
N ILE A 337 -15.69 6.93 20.34
CA ILE A 337 -15.54 5.47 20.16
C ILE A 337 -15.20 5.21 18.69
N THR A 338 -14.03 4.63 18.44
CA THR A 338 -13.53 4.41 17.08
C THR A 338 -13.29 2.93 16.82
N PRO A 339 -13.68 2.40 15.65
CA PRO A 339 -13.05 1.19 15.15
C PRO A 339 -11.60 1.50 14.79
N SER A 340 -10.74 0.49 14.68
CA SER A 340 -9.36 0.68 14.27
C SER A 340 -8.91 -0.39 13.30
N ILE A 341 -7.99 -0.03 12.39
CA ILE A 341 -7.35 -0.94 11.44
C ILE A 341 -5.86 -0.98 11.71
N ARG A 342 -5.29 -2.18 11.79
CA ARG A 342 -3.83 -2.38 11.96
C ARG A 342 -3.18 -3.17 10.84
N LEU A 343 -3.97 -3.88 10.04
CA LEU A 343 -3.47 -4.62 8.89
C LEU A 343 -4.50 -4.57 7.77
N ILE A 344 -4.02 -4.37 6.54
CA ILE A 344 -4.75 -4.68 5.31
C ILE A 344 -3.83 -5.54 4.44
N SER A 345 -4.36 -6.65 3.94
CA SER A 345 -3.66 -7.51 2.99
C SER A 345 -4.52 -7.81 1.76
N ALA A 346 -3.86 -8.17 0.67
CA ALA A 346 -4.52 -8.71 -0.52
C ALA A 346 -3.68 -9.85 -1.10
N ALA A 347 -4.30 -11.02 -1.26
CA ALA A 347 -3.72 -12.17 -1.93
C ALA A 347 -4.19 -12.24 -3.38
N PHE A 348 -3.25 -12.40 -4.31
CA PHE A 348 -3.51 -12.38 -5.74
C PHE A 348 -3.33 -13.78 -6.36
N ARG A 349 -4.19 -14.14 -7.30
CA ARG A 349 -4.05 -15.36 -8.10
C ARG A 349 -4.29 -15.07 -9.57
N ASN A 350 -3.42 -15.62 -10.41
CA ASN A 350 -3.61 -15.72 -11.86
C ASN A 350 -3.88 -17.18 -12.23
N THR A 351 -5.13 -17.52 -12.50
CA THR A 351 -5.53 -18.91 -12.77
C THR A 351 -5.28 -19.34 -14.22
N PHE A 352 -4.70 -18.49 -15.06
CA PHE A 352 -4.39 -18.86 -16.44
C PHE A 352 -3.19 -19.81 -16.52
N PRO A 353 -3.14 -20.68 -17.55
CA PRO A 353 -2.03 -21.63 -17.74
C PRO A 353 -0.65 -20.93 -17.76
N GLY A 354 0.35 -21.53 -17.12
CA GLY A 354 1.72 -21.00 -17.05
C GLY A 354 1.93 -19.89 -16.02
N HIS A 355 0.95 -19.66 -15.13
CA HIS A 355 1.01 -18.72 -14.03
C HIS A 355 0.84 -19.42 -12.68
N GLU A 356 1.60 -20.49 -12.46
CA GLU A 356 1.69 -21.18 -11.18
C GLU A 356 2.19 -20.20 -10.08
N ILE A 357 1.79 -20.46 -8.84
CA ILE A 357 2.24 -19.64 -7.70
C ILE A 357 3.73 -19.89 -7.50
N SER A 358 4.52 -18.83 -7.66
CA SER A 358 5.95 -18.84 -7.38
C SER A 358 6.24 -17.86 -6.26
N LYS A 359 6.79 -18.37 -5.15
CA LYS A 359 7.29 -17.57 -4.04
C LYS A 359 8.81 -17.67 -4.01
N VAL A 360 9.47 -16.52 -4.05
CA VAL A 360 10.94 -16.43 -3.93
C VAL A 360 11.26 -16.12 -2.49
N TYR A 361 11.95 -17.05 -1.84
CA TYR A 361 12.46 -16.87 -0.49
C TYR A 361 13.96 -16.58 -0.58
N PRO A 362 14.46 -15.50 0.05
CA PRO A 362 15.88 -15.12 -0.03
C PRO A 362 16.77 -16.04 0.80
N ASP A 363 16.18 -16.82 1.71
CA ASP A 363 16.84 -17.72 2.65
C ASP A 363 16.57 -19.20 2.31
N HIS A 364 17.43 -20.07 2.83
CA HIS A 364 17.39 -21.52 2.58
C HIS A 364 17.48 -22.30 3.90
N PRO A 365 16.46 -22.25 4.76
CA PRO A 365 16.43 -23.04 6.00
C PRO A 365 16.38 -24.54 5.69
N ASP A 366 16.81 -25.37 6.64
CA ASP A 366 16.61 -26.82 6.54
C ASP A 366 15.13 -27.15 6.81
N LEU A 367 14.44 -27.61 5.77
CA LEU A 367 13.02 -28.01 5.82
C LEU A 367 12.85 -29.53 5.70
N SER A 368 13.92 -30.31 5.95
CA SER A 368 13.90 -31.77 5.84
C SER A 368 13.33 -32.47 7.08
N ASN A 369 13.45 -31.86 8.26
CA ASN A 369 13.00 -32.44 9.53
C ASN A 369 12.13 -31.46 10.31
N LEU A 370 10.83 -31.50 10.04
CA LEU A 370 9.84 -30.58 10.61
C LEU A 370 9.12 -31.21 11.80
N ALA A 371 8.88 -30.42 12.84
CA ALA A 371 8.08 -30.85 13.97
C ALA A 371 6.62 -31.12 13.55
N ILE A 372 5.99 -32.08 14.24
CA ILE A 372 4.53 -32.25 14.16
C ILE A 372 3.92 -31.41 15.27
N LEU A 373 3.19 -30.38 14.90
CA LEU A 373 2.54 -29.47 15.82
C LEU A 373 1.35 -30.16 16.50
N ASN A 374 1.25 -29.97 17.82
CA ASN A 374 0.21 -30.56 18.65
C ASN A 374 -1.09 -29.73 18.61
N VAL A 375 -1.59 -29.50 17.40
CA VAL A 375 -2.83 -28.76 17.16
C VAL A 375 -4.03 -29.57 17.70
N PRO A 376 -4.90 -28.97 18.55
CA PRO A 376 -6.11 -29.61 19.06
C PRO A 376 -6.97 -30.22 17.95
N GLN A 377 -7.46 -31.43 18.18
CA GLN A 377 -8.26 -32.19 17.22
C GLN A 377 -9.74 -31.95 17.47
N LEU A 378 -10.37 -31.15 16.61
CA LEU A 378 -11.79 -30.80 16.71
C LEU A 378 -12.53 -31.26 15.44
N SER A 379 -13.46 -32.20 15.60
CA SER A 379 -14.37 -32.60 14.54
C SER A 379 -15.56 -31.64 14.50
N GLN A 380 -15.98 -31.26 13.28
CA GLN A 380 -17.22 -30.53 13.05
C GLN A 380 -18.45 -31.44 13.17
N MET A 381 -18.30 -32.74 12.90
CA MET A 381 -19.39 -33.71 12.85
C MET A 381 -19.97 -34.06 14.23
N VAL A 382 -19.29 -33.69 15.31
CA VAL A 382 -19.76 -33.87 16.70
C VAL A 382 -20.31 -32.58 17.32
N ARG A 383 -20.46 -31.53 16.51
CA ARG A 383 -20.98 -30.21 16.91
C ARG A 383 -22.49 -30.17 16.75
N ASP A 384 -23.06 -28.97 16.90
CA ASP A 384 -24.48 -28.74 16.63
C ASP A 384 -24.85 -29.25 15.21
N PRO A 385 -25.74 -30.26 15.09
CA PRO A 385 -26.13 -30.83 13.81
C PRO A 385 -26.72 -29.81 12.83
N ALA A 386 -27.24 -28.68 13.31
CA ALA A 386 -27.80 -27.63 12.45
C ALA A 386 -26.73 -26.93 11.59
N ILE A 387 -25.47 -26.92 12.04
CA ILE A 387 -24.36 -26.22 11.36
C ILE A 387 -23.18 -27.14 11.06
N ALA A 388 -23.17 -28.36 11.61
CA ALA A 388 -22.05 -29.30 11.53
C ALA A 388 -21.52 -29.54 10.11
N ASP A 389 -22.39 -29.59 9.10
CA ASP A 389 -22.00 -29.83 7.70
C ASP A 389 -21.40 -28.60 6.99
N SER A 390 -21.39 -27.43 7.64
CA SER A 390 -21.03 -26.14 7.01
C SER A 390 -19.94 -25.37 7.73
N ILE A 391 -19.38 -25.89 8.83
CA ILE A 391 -18.44 -25.16 9.69
C ILE A 391 -16.98 -25.64 9.61
N CYS A 392 -16.57 -26.25 8.49
CA CYS A 392 -15.18 -26.72 8.33
C CYS A 392 -14.15 -25.58 8.51
N SER A 393 -14.46 -24.39 7.98
CA SER A 393 -13.62 -23.20 8.07
C SER A 393 -13.46 -22.69 9.52
N PRO A 394 -14.53 -22.29 10.23
CA PRO A 394 -14.42 -21.86 11.63
C PRO A 394 -13.92 -22.97 12.57
N THR A 395 -14.18 -24.25 12.27
CA THR A 395 -13.58 -25.36 13.04
C THR A 395 -12.06 -25.40 12.87
N SER A 396 -11.56 -25.16 11.66
CA SER A 396 -10.12 -25.06 11.38
C SER A 396 -9.47 -23.87 12.08
N VAL A 397 -10.13 -22.70 12.04
CA VAL A 397 -9.69 -21.51 12.78
C VAL A 397 -9.71 -21.78 14.29
N ALA A 398 -10.75 -22.41 14.84
CA ALA A 398 -10.80 -22.78 16.25
C ALA A 398 -9.65 -23.71 16.65
N MET A 399 -9.28 -24.69 15.82
CA MET A 399 -8.12 -25.56 16.09
C MET A 399 -6.83 -24.76 16.20
N ILE A 400 -6.60 -23.80 15.31
CA ILE A 400 -5.40 -22.94 15.31
C ILE A 400 -5.39 -21.98 16.52
N LEU A 401 -6.52 -21.33 16.82
CA LEU A 401 -6.64 -20.45 17.99
C LEU A 401 -6.40 -21.20 19.30
N ASN A 402 -6.95 -22.40 19.45
CA ASN A 402 -6.71 -23.23 20.63
C ASN A 402 -5.25 -23.72 20.71
N TYR A 403 -4.57 -23.93 19.58
CA TYR A 403 -3.14 -24.25 19.57
C TYR A 403 -2.30 -23.11 20.18
N TYR A 404 -2.68 -21.86 19.93
CA TYR A 404 -2.04 -20.69 20.55
C TYR A 404 -2.54 -20.38 21.98
N GLY A 405 -3.51 -21.14 22.49
CA GLY A 405 -4.02 -21.01 23.86
C GLY A 405 -5.30 -20.18 24.00
N THR A 406 -5.89 -19.70 22.92
CA THR A 406 -7.22 -19.06 22.95
C THR A 406 -8.31 -20.11 23.02
N SER A 407 -8.97 -20.22 24.16
CA SER A 407 -10.03 -21.21 24.40
C SER A 407 -11.34 -20.81 23.71
N VAL A 408 -11.59 -21.38 22.54
CA VAL A 408 -12.82 -21.16 21.74
C VAL A 408 -13.39 -22.47 21.23
N THR A 409 -14.72 -22.55 21.10
CA THR A 409 -15.39 -23.69 20.47
C THR A 409 -15.60 -23.42 18.97
N PRO A 410 -15.75 -24.46 18.12
CA PRO A 410 -16.12 -24.27 16.72
C PRO A 410 -17.39 -23.43 16.54
N GLU A 411 -18.40 -23.58 17.40
CA GLU A 411 -19.64 -22.80 17.37
C GLU A 411 -19.39 -21.32 17.68
N THR A 412 -18.49 -21.03 18.65
CA THR A 412 -18.12 -19.65 19.02
C THR A 412 -17.47 -18.95 17.84
N VAL A 413 -16.55 -19.63 17.14
CA VAL A 413 -15.91 -19.09 15.95
C VAL A 413 -16.91 -18.98 14.81
N ALA A 414 -17.73 -20.02 14.56
CA ALA A 414 -18.72 -20.04 13.50
C ALA A 414 -19.66 -18.84 13.58
N TRP A 415 -20.28 -18.58 14.73
CA TRP A 415 -21.16 -17.42 14.89
C TRP A 415 -20.42 -16.08 14.87
N GLY A 416 -19.13 -16.07 15.20
CA GLY A 416 -18.28 -14.88 15.08
C GLY A 416 -17.87 -14.53 13.64
N VAL A 417 -17.90 -15.48 12.72
CA VAL A 417 -17.51 -15.31 11.30
C VAL A 417 -18.71 -15.35 10.34
N TYR A 418 -19.90 -15.60 10.86
CA TYR A 418 -21.11 -15.85 10.06
C TYR A 418 -21.44 -14.67 9.14
N ASP A 419 -21.54 -14.97 7.84
CA ASP A 419 -21.86 -14.01 6.81
C ASP A 419 -23.36 -14.00 6.53
N ASN A 420 -24.03 -12.92 6.96
CA ASN A 420 -25.49 -12.80 6.92
C ASN A 420 -26.06 -12.61 5.50
N ASN A 421 -25.23 -12.47 4.46
CA ASN A 421 -25.70 -12.26 3.08
C ASN A 421 -25.29 -13.37 2.09
N ALA A 422 -24.16 -14.06 2.32
CA ALA A 422 -23.63 -15.08 1.42
C ALA A 422 -24.41 -16.41 1.44
N GLN A 423 -25.74 -16.37 1.35
CA GLN A 423 -26.62 -17.52 1.62
C GLN A 423 -26.40 -18.10 3.03
N GLU A 424 -26.15 -17.22 4.02
CA GLU A 424 -25.99 -17.62 5.42
C GLU A 424 -24.82 -18.61 5.63
N ASP A 425 -23.60 -18.20 5.26
CA ASP A 425 -22.41 -19.06 5.18
C ASP A 425 -21.35 -18.75 6.25
N PHE A 426 -20.53 -19.76 6.57
CA PHE A 426 -19.39 -19.70 7.49
C PHE A 426 -18.03 -19.72 6.76
N GLY A 427 -18.03 -19.93 5.43
CA GLY A 427 -16.84 -20.11 4.60
C GLY A 427 -16.10 -18.83 4.19
N ASN A 428 -16.56 -17.64 4.60
CA ASN A 428 -15.96 -16.37 4.18
C ASN A 428 -14.50 -16.23 4.66
N TRP A 429 -13.57 -16.18 3.72
CA TRP A 429 -12.13 -16.08 3.91
C TRP A 429 -11.72 -14.85 4.71
N SER A 430 -12.35 -13.72 4.39
CA SER A 430 -12.01 -12.43 4.98
C SER A 430 -12.51 -12.36 6.42
N PHE A 431 -13.72 -12.85 6.68
CA PHE A 431 -14.31 -12.85 8.02
C PHE A 431 -13.61 -13.83 8.97
N ASN A 432 -13.20 -15.00 8.49
CA ASN A 432 -12.45 -15.95 9.31
C ASN A 432 -11.09 -15.39 9.78
N THR A 433 -10.37 -14.71 8.89
CA THR A 433 -9.09 -14.05 9.24
C THR A 433 -9.32 -12.80 10.10
N ALA A 434 -10.34 -11.99 9.80
CA ALA A 434 -10.70 -10.84 10.61
C ALA A 434 -11.13 -11.21 12.04
N TYR A 435 -11.84 -12.34 12.21
CA TYR A 435 -12.20 -12.86 13.53
C TYR A 435 -10.96 -13.24 14.34
N ALA A 436 -10.06 -14.04 13.78
CA ALA A 436 -8.80 -14.36 14.43
C ALA A 436 -8.01 -13.09 14.79
N ALA A 437 -7.98 -12.11 13.88
CA ALA A 437 -7.31 -10.84 14.12
C ALA A 437 -7.94 -10.02 15.26
N SER A 438 -9.27 -10.04 15.39
CA SER A 438 -9.98 -9.38 16.51
C SER A 438 -9.66 -9.96 17.89
N LEU A 439 -9.04 -11.14 17.93
CA LEU A 439 -8.56 -11.80 19.16
C LEU A 439 -7.06 -11.54 19.42
N GLY A 440 -6.43 -10.66 18.63
CA GLY A 440 -5.04 -10.22 18.80
C GLY A 440 -4.01 -10.95 17.95
N TYR A 441 -4.44 -11.81 17.00
CA TYR A 441 -3.55 -12.54 16.11
C TYR A 441 -3.24 -11.74 14.84
N THR A 442 -2.10 -12.03 14.19
CA THR A 442 -1.88 -11.59 12.82
C THR A 442 -2.48 -12.63 11.89
N ALA A 443 -3.54 -12.28 11.16
CA ALA A 443 -4.24 -13.22 10.29
C ALA A 443 -4.53 -12.64 8.90
N TYR A 444 -4.30 -13.43 7.86
CA TYR A 444 -4.57 -13.06 6.47
C TYR A 444 -4.70 -14.27 5.55
N VAL A 445 -5.33 -14.06 4.41
CA VAL A 445 -5.41 -15.05 3.32
C VAL A 445 -4.15 -15.00 2.48
N ASP A 446 -3.68 -16.17 2.04
CA ASP A 446 -2.53 -16.30 1.14
C ASP A 446 -2.79 -17.37 0.07
N TYR A 447 -2.18 -17.20 -1.10
CA TYR A 447 -2.02 -18.26 -2.09
C TYR A 447 -0.58 -18.75 -2.01
N SER A 448 -0.39 -19.95 -1.46
CA SER A 448 0.92 -20.41 -0.99
C SER A 448 1.48 -21.59 -1.81
N THR A 449 2.63 -22.09 -1.39
CA THR A 449 3.31 -23.25 -1.98
C THR A 449 3.60 -24.30 -0.91
N ILE A 450 3.95 -25.53 -1.31
CA ILE A 450 4.39 -26.55 -0.35
C ILE A 450 5.60 -26.08 0.47
N ASP A 451 6.54 -25.37 -0.17
CA ASP A 451 7.67 -24.75 0.53
C ASP A 451 7.20 -23.70 1.55
N GLY A 452 6.20 -22.89 1.20
CA GLY A 452 5.54 -21.96 2.12
C GLY A 452 4.93 -22.65 3.33
N LEU A 453 4.16 -23.73 3.11
CA LEU A 453 3.60 -24.52 4.21
C LEU A 453 4.69 -25.13 5.11
N LYS A 454 5.77 -25.64 4.53
CA LYS A 454 6.91 -26.17 5.30
C LYS A 454 7.57 -25.09 6.17
N ARG A 455 7.68 -23.86 5.66
CA ARG A 455 8.23 -22.72 6.41
C ARG A 455 7.35 -22.30 7.57
N GLU A 456 6.04 -22.26 7.38
CA GLU A 456 5.08 -22.01 8.48
C GLU A 456 5.22 -23.06 9.58
N ILE A 457 5.25 -24.34 9.21
CA ILE A 457 5.47 -25.43 10.18
C ILE A 457 6.84 -25.32 10.86
N ALA A 458 7.91 -24.99 10.13
CA ALA A 458 9.24 -24.79 10.68
C ALA A 458 9.28 -23.66 11.72
N ALA A 459 8.47 -22.61 11.50
CA ALA A 459 8.28 -21.50 12.43
C ALA A 459 7.32 -21.83 13.59
N GLY A 460 6.70 -23.02 13.60
CA GLY A 460 5.79 -23.46 14.65
C GLY A 460 4.33 -23.04 14.44
N HIS A 461 3.96 -22.64 13.22
CA HIS A 461 2.62 -22.15 12.88
C HIS A 461 1.85 -23.19 12.05
N PRO A 462 0.71 -23.71 12.55
CA PRO A 462 -0.18 -24.54 11.73
C PRO A 462 -0.92 -23.67 10.71
N VAL A 463 -1.29 -24.27 9.58
CA VAL A 463 -1.90 -23.55 8.44
C VAL A 463 -3.22 -24.19 8.06
N ALA A 464 -4.30 -23.43 7.98
CA ALA A 464 -5.55 -23.93 7.43
C ALA A 464 -5.58 -23.73 5.91
N VAL A 465 -6.00 -24.74 5.16
CA VAL A 465 -5.97 -24.76 3.69
C VAL A 465 -7.27 -25.32 3.14
N ALA A 466 -7.74 -24.82 1.99
CA ALA A 466 -8.87 -25.43 1.30
C ALA A 466 -8.41 -26.58 0.41
N VAL A 467 -9.19 -27.65 0.36
CA VAL A 467 -8.99 -28.76 -0.55
C VAL A 467 -10.28 -29.16 -1.23
N ALA A 468 -10.16 -29.70 -2.44
CA ALA A 468 -11.22 -30.39 -3.14
C ALA A 468 -10.71 -31.76 -3.57
N TYR A 469 -11.42 -32.83 -3.19
CA TYR A 469 -10.93 -34.19 -3.40
C TYR A 469 -12.05 -35.23 -3.44
N LYS A 470 -11.68 -36.43 -3.84
CA LYS A 470 -12.38 -37.68 -3.58
C LYS A 470 -11.47 -38.65 -2.83
N ASN A 471 -12.03 -39.46 -1.93
CA ASN A 471 -11.22 -40.29 -1.04
C ASN A 471 -10.66 -41.57 -1.67
N SER A 472 -11.07 -41.88 -2.90
CA SER A 472 -10.58 -43.03 -3.65
C SER A 472 -10.85 -42.85 -5.15
N ALA A 473 -10.09 -43.56 -5.98
CA ALA A 473 -10.27 -43.55 -7.43
C ALA A 473 -11.66 -44.05 -7.89
N GLY A 474 -12.31 -44.88 -7.08
CA GLY A 474 -13.63 -45.47 -7.39
C GLY A 474 -14.80 -44.50 -7.26
N VAL A 475 -14.62 -43.34 -6.64
CA VAL A 475 -15.66 -42.30 -6.53
C VAL A 475 -15.82 -41.59 -7.88
N ASN A 476 -17.05 -41.56 -8.39
CA ASN A 476 -17.39 -41.02 -9.71
C ASN A 476 -17.53 -39.49 -9.72
N THR A 477 -16.42 -38.80 -9.46
CA THR A 477 -16.30 -37.34 -9.59
C THR A 477 -14.98 -36.98 -10.27
N ASN A 478 -14.95 -35.82 -10.94
CA ASN A 478 -13.73 -35.28 -11.55
C ASN A 478 -12.92 -34.47 -10.50
N LEU A 479 -12.53 -35.13 -9.41
CA LEU A 479 -11.76 -34.54 -8.33
C LEU A 479 -10.45 -35.32 -8.12
N PRO A 480 -9.38 -34.67 -7.62
CA PRO A 480 -8.15 -35.35 -7.21
C PRO A 480 -8.38 -36.41 -6.15
N VAL A 481 -7.60 -37.50 -6.18
CA VAL A 481 -7.71 -38.59 -5.19
C VAL A 481 -6.84 -38.28 -3.97
N VAL A 482 -7.42 -38.38 -2.77
CA VAL A 482 -6.72 -38.32 -1.48
C VAL A 482 -7.10 -39.55 -0.67
N ASP A 483 -6.21 -40.55 -0.63
CA ASP A 483 -6.51 -41.80 0.07
C ASP A 483 -6.57 -41.58 1.59
N GLY A 484 -7.51 -42.25 2.25
CA GLY A 484 -7.66 -42.19 3.71
C GLY A 484 -8.38 -40.93 4.21
N ALA A 485 -8.94 -40.12 3.31
CA ALA A 485 -9.75 -38.97 3.70
C ALA A 485 -11.08 -39.38 4.37
N PRO A 486 -11.55 -38.67 5.43
CA PRO A 486 -12.71 -39.10 6.22
C PRO A 486 -14.05 -39.11 5.48
N ILE A 487 -14.20 -38.30 4.44
CA ILE A 487 -15.44 -38.16 3.65
C ILE A 487 -15.23 -38.58 2.21
N THR A 488 -16.30 -39.05 1.55
CA THR A 488 -16.25 -39.62 0.19
C THR A 488 -15.71 -38.65 -0.85
N SER A 489 -16.18 -37.39 -0.83
CA SER A 489 -15.71 -36.33 -1.72
C SER A 489 -16.18 -34.96 -1.25
N THR A 490 -15.46 -33.92 -1.64
CA THR A 490 -15.82 -32.52 -1.41
C THR A 490 -15.30 -31.62 -2.53
N TYR A 491 -16.09 -30.62 -2.91
CA TYR A 491 -15.68 -29.56 -3.85
C TYR A 491 -15.02 -28.36 -3.14
N GLY A 492 -15.05 -28.33 -1.81
CA GLY A 492 -14.43 -27.31 -0.98
C GLY A 492 -14.52 -27.70 0.49
N HIS A 493 -13.37 -27.80 1.14
CA HIS A 493 -13.28 -28.20 2.54
C HIS A 493 -12.02 -27.63 3.17
N LEU A 494 -12.13 -27.08 4.38
CA LEU A 494 -10.99 -26.53 5.12
C LEU A 494 -10.42 -27.61 6.05
N ILE A 495 -9.10 -27.77 6.00
CA ILE A 495 -8.31 -28.69 6.84
C ILE A 495 -7.08 -27.96 7.41
N VAL A 496 -6.50 -28.45 8.50
CA VAL A 496 -5.32 -27.83 9.13
C VAL A 496 -4.07 -28.67 8.94
N VAL A 497 -3.06 -28.11 8.27
CA VAL A 497 -1.72 -28.65 8.15
C VAL A 497 -1.00 -28.49 9.48
N CYS A 498 -0.57 -29.62 10.05
CA CYS A 498 0.06 -29.70 11.36
C CYS A 498 1.52 -30.16 11.29
N GLY A 499 2.00 -30.62 10.14
CA GLY A 499 3.37 -31.10 10.00
C GLY A 499 3.59 -31.92 8.73
N PHE A 500 4.81 -32.42 8.58
CA PHE A 500 5.24 -33.27 7.48
C PHE A 500 5.94 -34.51 8.03
N SER A 501 5.86 -35.62 7.30
CA SER A 501 6.59 -36.85 7.63
C SER A 501 6.97 -37.60 6.36
N SER A 502 8.04 -38.38 6.41
CA SER A 502 8.44 -39.27 5.32
C SER A 502 8.45 -40.72 5.80
N GLU A 503 7.80 -41.61 5.07
CA GLU A 503 7.68 -43.03 5.40
C GLU A 503 7.91 -43.87 4.14
N ASN A 504 8.84 -44.83 4.22
CA ASN A 504 9.14 -45.76 3.11
C ASN A 504 9.40 -45.07 1.75
N GLY A 505 10.04 -43.89 1.78
CA GLY A 505 10.35 -43.11 0.58
C GLY A 505 9.18 -42.28 0.00
N SER A 506 8.04 -42.22 0.69
CA SER A 506 6.92 -41.34 0.37
C SER A 506 6.79 -40.22 1.39
N ASP A 507 6.50 -39.01 0.92
CA ASP A 507 6.25 -37.84 1.77
C ASP A 507 4.76 -37.68 2.06
N TYR A 508 4.45 -37.26 3.27
CA TYR A 508 3.09 -37.08 3.78
C TYR A 508 2.96 -35.73 4.50
N LEU A 509 1.76 -35.17 4.46
CA LEU A 509 1.33 -34.13 5.39
C LEU A 509 0.60 -34.79 6.56
N ILE A 510 0.83 -34.25 7.74
CA ILE A 510 0.05 -34.52 8.93
C ILE A 510 -1.06 -33.47 9.01
N ILE A 511 -2.32 -33.90 8.93
CA ILE A 511 -3.48 -33.04 8.79
C ILE A 511 -4.43 -33.25 9.97
N ASN A 512 -5.05 -32.18 10.46
CA ASN A 512 -6.31 -32.26 11.21
C ASN A 512 -7.46 -31.97 10.22
N ASP A 513 -8.23 -33.00 9.86
CA ASP A 513 -9.40 -32.91 8.98
C ASP A 513 -10.69 -32.87 9.84
N PRO A 514 -11.39 -31.73 9.91
CA PRO A 514 -12.54 -31.58 10.80
C PRO A 514 -13.75 -32.43 10.39
N ALA A 515 -13.80 -32.97 9.16
CA ALA A 515 -14.92 -33.80 8.70
C ALA A 515 -14.90 -35.23 9.26
N ALA A 516 -13.89 -35.60 10.06
CA ALA A 516 -13.87 -36.88 10.75
C ALA A 516 -15.11 -37.06 11.65
N ALA A 517 -15.61 -38.30 11.77
CA ALA A 517 -16.81 -38.61 12.55
C ALA A 517 -16.71 -38.32 14.05
N ASN A 518 -15.49 -38.16 14.59
CA ASN A 518 -15.23 -37.79 15.98
C ASN A 518 -13.82 -37.18 16.12
N ASN A 519 -13.55 -36.55 17.27
CA ASN A 519 -12.26 -35.88 17.53
C ASN A 519 -11.04 -36.79 17.38
N ALA A 520 -11.14 -38.08 17.74
CA ALA A 520 -10.00 -39.00 17.65
C ALA A 520 -9.64 -39.37 16.20
N GLY A 521 -10.56 -39.19 15.25
CA GLY A 521 -10.34 -39.43 13.83
C GLY A 521 -9.87 -38.21 13.03
N VAL A 522 -9.74 -37.05 13.67
CA VAL A 522 -9.40 -35.78 12.99
C VAL A 522 -7.97 -35.80 12.45
N ARG A 523 -7.02 -36.35 13.22
CA ARG A 523 -5.62 -36.43 12.77
C ARG A 523 -5.45 -37.55 11.73
N VAL A 524 -5.18 -37.16 10.50
CA VAL A 524 -4.96 -38.06 9.35
C VAL A 524 -3.63 -37.76 8.65
N LYS A 525 -3.24 -38.64 7.73
CA LYS A 525 -2.05 -38.47 6.87
C LYS A 525 -2.46 -38.49 5.41
N TYR A 526 -2.07 -37.46 4.67
CA TYR A 526 -2.27 -37.41 3.22
C TYR A 526 -0.94 -37.47 2.51
N ARG A 527 -0.85 -38.29 1.46
CA ARG A 527 0.35 -38.36 0.63
C ARG A 527 0.56 -36.99 -0.05
N LEU A 528 1.80 -36.51 -0.09
CA LEU A 528 2.10 -35.14 -0.48
C LEU A 528 1.66 -34.79 -1.91
N ASP A 529 1.83 -35.71 -2.86
CA ASP A 529 1.38 -35.55 -4.25
C ASP A 529 -0.15 -35.50 -4.38
N GLN A 530 -0.87 -36.32 -3.61
CA GLN A 530 -2.33 -36.33 -3.56
C GLN A 530 -2.87 -35.03 -2.97
N PHE A 531 -2.34 -34.64 -1.81
CA PHE A 531 -2.67 -33.38 -1.18
C PHE A 531 -2.37 -32.20 -2.10
N SER A 532 -1.20 -32.17 -2.74
CA SER A 532 -0.80 -31.06 -3.63
C SER A 532 -1.80 -30.87 -4.77
N SER A 533 -2.31 -31.98 -5.33
CA SER A 533 -3.35 -31.95 -6.37
C SER A 533 -4.68 -31.44 -5.82
N ALA A 534 -5.11 -31.92 -4.65
CA ALA A 534 -6.36 -31.49 -4.01
C ALA A 534 -6.34 -30.03 -3.56
N TRP A 535 -5.20 -29.52 -3.10
CA TRP A 535 -5.01 -28.13 -2.72
C TRP A 535 -4.93 -27.21 -3.95
N ALA A 536 -4.28 -27.65 -5.02
CA ALA A 536 -4.23 -26.92 -6.29
C ALA A 536 -5.61 -26.77 -6.94
N GLU A 537 -6.49 -27.76 -6.82
CA GLU A 537 -7.90 -27.67 -7.26
C GLU A 537 -8.64 -26.52 -6.54
N SER A 538 -8.32 -26.27 -5.27
CA SER A 538 -8.82 -25.12 -4.51
C SER A 538 -7.98 -23.85 -4.68
N GLY A 539 -7.05 -23.83 -5.63
CA GLY A 539 -6.24 -22.66 -5.98
C GLY A 539 -5.03 -22.41 -5.08
N ASN A 540 -4.64 -23.36 -4.22
CA ASN A 540 -3.58 -23.24 -3.22
C ASN A 540 -3.81 -22.15 -2.15
N ILE A 541 -5.08 -21.86 -1.85
CA ILE A 541 -5.45 -20.85 -0.86
C ILE A 541 -5.29 -21.36 0.58
N ALA A 542 -4.91 -20.46 1.49
CA ALA A 542 -4.62 -20.75 2.89
C ALA A 542 -5.02 -19.59 3.82
N TYR A 543 -5.33 -19.90 5.08
CA TYR A 543 -5.29 -18.95 6.20
C TYR A 543 -3.92 -19.02 6.87
N ILE A 544 -3.26 -17.88 6.96
CA ILE A 544 -2.07 -17.68 7.79
C ILE A 544 -2.53 -16.99 9.08
N ILE A 545 -2.18 -17.56 10.24
CA ILE A 545 -2.54 -17.04 11.56
C ILE A 545 -1.34 -17.20 12.50
N HIS A 546 -0.83 -16.08 13.01
CA HIS A 546 0.36 -15.98 13.87
C HIS A 546 0.06 -15.32 15.21
#